data_AF-A0A914KYD2-F1
#
_entry.id   AF-A0A914KYD2-F1
#
_cell.length_a   1.000
_cell.length_b   1.000
_cell.length_c   1.000
_cell.angle_alpha   90.00
_cell.angle_beta   90.00
_cell.angle_gamma   90.00
#
_symmetry.space_group_name_H-M   'P 1'
#
loop_
_entity.id
_entity.type
_entity.pdbx_description
1 polymer ?
#
loop_
_entity_poly.entity_id
_entity_poly.type
_entity_poly.pdbx_seq_one_letter_code
_entity_poly.pdbx_strand_id
1 'polypeptide(L)'
;MKKEPYGDCLKIKCGRDSVCVDAGKCISFSGRLCGRNVLVGKGLARTIVSDCGPRGKCMGGRCSIDKCADILCDETNEICRDGMCMSITSILCFSPFDCGPPSLYECKQQKCQRRFDTLGPVLTHPSPKCDPGEILSGDKCVTNDGEACTRIVCPSGNSCFNGLCIHSSGTNCGNSGECPDLHLCRDGRCVSDVCAANGRVKCPPEHACSPTSTPEGECRHFQGLLCSHTAAIEDCPPPYYCIGGICTKDECYRKACQIGERCDSGICLRIEGTPCRDAAKECGEQFTCDNGICRDQIDVQSTTIFPFNNNNPSIKSSQSGGIWS
;
A
#
# COMPACT_ATOMS: atom_id res chain seq x y z
N MET A 1 31.91 24.78 -25.56
CA MET A 1 30.63 24.37 -26.17
C MET A 1 29.75 23.78 -25.09
N LYS A 2 28.68 24.47 -24.69
CA LYS A 2 27.69 23.94 -23.74
C LYS A 2 26.89 22.85 -24.47
N LYS A 3 27.05 21.58 -24.08
CA LYS A 3 26.15 20.51 -24.55
C LYS A 3 24.77 20.82 -23.99
N GLU A 4 23.83 21.09 -24.87
CA GLU A 4 22.43 21.28 -24.54
C GLU A 4 21.90 19.95 -23.99
N PRO A 5 21.49 19.86 -22.71
CA PRO A 5 21.39 18.58 -22.02
C PRO A 5 20.19 17.72 -22.45
N TYR A 6 19.31 18.22 -23.34
CA TYR A 6 18.04 17.55 -23.66
C TYR A 6 17.79 17.33 -25.16
N GLY A 7 18.72 17.69 -26.05
CA GLY A 7 18.47 17.72 -27.51
C GLY A 7 18.14 16.36 -28.13
N ASP A 8 18.74 15.27 -27.64
CA ASP A 8 18.62 13.95 -28.27
C ASP A 8 17.39 13.16 -27.80
N CYS A 9 16.97 13.30 -26.53
CA CYS A 9 15.87 12.52 -25.98
C CYS A 9 14.48 13.00 -26.41
N LEU A 10 14.35 14.24 -26.89
CA LEU A 10 13.07 14.78 -27.40
C LEU A 10 12.55 14.02 -28.65
N LYS A 11 13.44 13.33 -29.38
CA LYS A 11 13.11 12.59 -30.61
C LYS A 11 13.11 11.08 -30.42
N ILE A 12 13.54 10.58 -29.26
CA ILE A 12 13.78 9.16 -29.03
C ILE A 12 12.68 8.62 -28.12
N LYS A 13 11.88 7.70 -28.67
CA LYS A 13 10.88 6.94 -27.89
C LYS A 13 11.50 5.63 -27.41
N CYS A 14 11.77 5.56 -26.12
CA CYS A 14 12.19 4.32 -25.48
C CYS A 14 10.98 3.39 -25.25
N GLY A 15 11.24 2.09 -25.10
CA GLY A 15 10.22 1.11 -24.72
C GLY A 15 9.62 1.41 -23.33
N ARG A 16 8.49 0.76 -23.00
CA ARG A 16 7.72 1.06 -21.76
C ARG A 16 8.53 0.93 -20.46
N ASP A 17 9.49 0.00 -20.41
CA ASP A 17 10.35 -0.19 -19.23
C ASP A 17 11.73 0.45 -19.43
N SER A 18 11.82 1.53 -20.20
CA SER A 18 13.07 2.22 -20.44
C SER A 18 12.88 3.72 -20.53
N VAL A 19 13.89 4.46 -20.11
CA VAL A 19 13.91 5.92 -20.18
C VAL A 19 15.10 6.38 -21.01
N CYS A 20 14.91 7.47 -21.73
CA CYS A 20 16.00 8.12 -22.44
C CYS A 20 16.82 8.95 -21.46
N VAL A 21 18.13 8.73 -21.43
CA VAL A 21 19.09 9.55 -20.67
C VAL A 21 19.98 10.35 -21.60
N ASP A 22 20.65 11.35 -21.03
CA ASP A 22 21.61 12.24 -21.69
C ASP A 22 22.50 11.45 -22.69
N ALA A 23 22.58 11.96 -23.92
CA ALA A 23 23.14 11.30 -25.11
C ALA A 23 22.21 10.33 -25.87
N GLY A 24 20.89 10.39 -25.64
CA GLY A 24 19.91 9.71 -26.49
C GLY A 24 19.85 8.19 -26.30
N LYS A 25 20.37 7.66 -25.18
CA LYS A 25 20.38 6.22 -24.93
C LYS A 25 19.17 5.83 -24.09
N CYS A 26 18.46 4.80 -24.53
CA CYS A 26 17.43 4.15 -23.73
C CYS A 26 18.09 3.19 -22.72
N ILE A 27 17.79 3.38 -21.44
CA ILE A 27 18.22 2.49 -20.36
C ILE A 27 17.01 1.87 -19.68
N SER A 28 17.11 0.59 -19.32
CA SER A 28 16.05 -0.13 -18.63
C SER A 28 15.84 0.44 -17.23
N PHE A 29 14.58 0.57 -16.80
CA PHE A 29 14.25 0.87 -15.40
C PHE A 29 14.63 -0.27 -14.47
N SER A 30 14.58 -1.53 -14.92
CA SER A 30 14.88 -2.70 -14.09
C SER A 30 16.29 -2.62 -13.48
N GLY A 31 16.38 -2.76 -12.16
CA GLY A 31 17.63 -2.76 -11.40
C GLY A 31 18.28 -1.38 -11.21
N ARG A 32 17.70 -0.31 -11.77
CA ARG A 32 18.19 1.06 -11.54
C ARG A 32 18.12 1.41 -10.06
N LEU A 33 19.08 2.19 -9.61
CA LEU A 33 19.14 2.67 -8.23
C LEU A 33 17.99 3.65 -7.98
N CYS A 34 17.30 3.49 -6.86
CA CYS A 34 16.15 4.29 -6.49
C CYS A 34 16.04 4.42 -4.96
N GLY A 35 15.09 5.21 -4.48
CA GLY A 35 14.64 5.18 -3.09
C GLY A 35 15.73 5.69 -2.15
N ARG A 36 15.94 7.01 -2.17
CA ARG A 36 16.96 7.66 -1.35
C ARG A 36 16.31 8.61 -0.35
N ASN A 37 16.24 8.19 0.90
CA ASN A 37 15.90 9.09 2.00
C ASN A 37 17.19 9.47 2.72
N VAL A 38 17.43 10.77 2.88
CA VAL A 38 18.70 11.29 3.43
C VAL A 38 18.43 12.17 4.63
N LEU A 39 19.17 11.95 5.71
CA LEU A 39 19.18 12.83 6.86
C LEU A 39 19.93 14.11 6.49
N VAL A 40 19.20 15.23 6.42
CA VAL A 40 19.75 16.55 6.04
C VAL A 40 19.92 17.48 7.24
N GLY A 41 19.50 17.04 8.42
CA GLY A 41 19.63 17.79 9.67
C GLY A 41 19.05 17.00 10.85
N LYS A 42 19.09 17.59 12.05
CA LYS A 42 18.60 16.94 13.26
C LYS A 42 17.08 16.70 13.16
N GLY A 43 16.69 15.44 13.01
CA GLY A 43 15.29 15.03 12.85
C GLY A 43 14.66 15.40 11.49
N LEU A 44 15.46 15.90 10.53
CA LEU A 44 14.98 16.27 9.21
C LEU A 44 15.52 15.29 8.17
N ALA A 45 14.61 14.58 7.50
CA ALA A 45 14.92 13.72 6.38
C ALA A 45 14.35 14.32 5.09
N ARG A 46 15.12 14.26 4.00
CA ARG A 46 14.68 14.56 2.64
C ARG A 46 14.48 13.24 1.91
N THR A 47 13.26 12.99 1.45
CA THR A 47 12.95 11.88 0.55
C THR A 47 13.17 12.31 -0.89
N ILE A 48 13.98 11.56 -1.62
CA ILE A 48 14.21 11.73 -3.06
C ILE A 48 13.38 10.66 -3.73
N VAL A 49 12.32 11.10 -4.40
CA VAL A 49 11.41 10.24 -5.13
C VAL A 49 12.09 9.87 -6.45
N SER A 50 12.27 8.57 -6.65
CA SER A 50 12.88 8.04 -7.86
C SER A 50 11.84 7.54 -8.84
N ASP A 51 12.09 7.75 -10.12
CA ASP A 51 11.23 7.26 -11.19
C ASP A 51 11.66 5.85 -11.64
N CYS A 52 10.85 4.85 -11.27
CA CYS A 52 11.00 3.46 -11.72
C CYS A 52 10.16 3.13 -12.96
N GLY A 53 9.54 4.14 -13.58
CA GLY A 53 8.67 3.97 -14.73
C GLY A 53 7.25 3.55 -14.33
N PRO A 54 6.34 3.44 -15.32
CA PRO A 54 4.90 3.27 -15.08
C PRO A 54 4.54 1.94 -14.41
N ARG A 55 5.38 0.91 -14.57
CA ARG A 55 5.17 -0.43 -14.00
C ARG A 55 6.18 -0.78 -12.92
N GLY A 56 7.07 0.16 -12.58
CA GLY A 56 8.14 -0.08 -11.64
C GLY A 56 7.80 0.44 -10.26
N LYS A 57 8.27 -0.27 -9.23
CA LYS A 57 8.32 0.24 -7.85
C LYS A 57 9.75 0.16 -7.34
N CYS A 58 10.11 1.09 -6.46
CA CYS A 58 11.39 1.03 -5.79
C CYS A 58 11.31 0.00 -4.65
N MET A 59 12.14 -1.05 -4.74
CA MET A 59 12.18 -2.15 -3.80
C MET A 59 13.61 -2.35 -3.33
N GLY A 60 13.89 -2.15 -2.04
CA GLY A 60 15.23 -2.35 -1.49
C GLY A 60 16.30 -1.47 -2.14
N GLY A 61 15.92 -0.26 -2.59
CA GLY A 61 16.85 0.68 -3.24
C GLY A 61 17.09 0.41 -4.73
N ARG A 62 16.33 -0.52 -5.34
CA ARG A 62 16.39 -0.82 -6.78
C ARG A 62 15.00 -0.89 -7.40
N CYS A 63 14.88 -0.44 -8.64
CA CYS A 63 13.63 -0.49 -9.37
C CYS A 63 13.32 -1.93 -9.77
N SER A 64 12.17 -2.44 -9.33
CA SER A 64 11.60 -3.72 -9.72
C SER A 64 10.41 -3.49 -10.63
N ILE A 65 10.33 -4.22 -11.74
CA ILE A 65 9.23 -4.11 -12.70
C ILE A 65 8.14 -5.10 -12.33
N ASP A 66 6.95 -4.58 -12.06
CA ASP A 66 5.75 -5.39 -11.91
C ASP A 66 5.23 -5.82 -13.28
N LYS A 67 5.57 -7.04 -13.67
CA LYS A 67 5.10 -7.64 -14.93
C LYS A 67 3.59 -7.85 -14.96
N CYS A 68 2.91 -7.80 -13.81
CA CYS A 68 1.47 -7.96 -13.69
C CYS A 68 0.69 -6.65 -13.73
N ALA A 69 1.35 -5.48 -13.75
CA ALA A 69 0.68 -4.18 -13.68
C ALA A 69 -0.34 -3.92 -14.81
N ASP A 70 -0.07 -4.43 -16.02
CA ASP A 70 -0.94 -4.25 -17.20
C ASP A 70 -1.70 -5.53 -17.58
N ILE A 71 -1.59 -6.59 -16.79
CA ILE A 71 -2.15 -7.90 -17.17
C ILE A 71 -3.53 -8.08 -16.56
N LEU A 72 -4.51 -8.24 -17.45
CA LEU A 72 -5.89 -8.55 -17.11
C LEU A 72 -6.07 -10.06 -17.22
N CYS A 73 -6.04 -10.75 -16.08
CA CYS A 73 -6.40 -12.16 -16.01
C CYS A 73 -7.90 -12.32 -15.77
N ASP A 74 -8.43 -13.50 -16.07
CA ASP A 74 -9.81 -13.82 -15.69
C ASP A 74 -9.94 -13.82 -14.16
N GLU A 75 -10.53 -12.77 -13.61
CA GLU A 75 -10.69 -12.59 -12.17
C GLU A 75 -11.50 -13.72 -11.50
N THR A 76 -12.21 -14.55 -12.27
CA THR A 76 -12.97 -15.68 -11.72
C THR A 76 -12.10 -16.86 -11.33
N ASN A 77 -11.04 -17.14 -12.10
CA ASN A 77 -10.30 -18.38 -11.99
C ASN A 77 -8.79 -18.21 -12.16
N GLU A 78 -8.29 -17.01 -12.47
CA GLU A 78 -6.89 -16.77 -12.78
C GLU A 78 -6.29 -15.67 -11.90
N ILE A 79 -4.99 -15.79 -11.66
CA ILE A 79 -4.18 -14.77 -11.02
C ILE A 79 -2.93 -14.53 -11.86
N CYS A 80 -2.52 -13.26 -11.98
CA CYS A 80 -1.27 -12.94 -12.67
C CYS A 80 -0.09 -13.34 -11.79
N ARG A 81 0.86 -14.08 -12.36
CA ARG A 81 2.15 -14.40 -11.75
C ARG A 81 3.27 -14.22 -12.76
N ASP A 82 4.25 -13.39 -12.40
CA ASP A 82 5.41 -13.05 -13.23
C ASP A 82 5.08 -12.69 -14.70
N GLY A 83 3.93 -12.04 -14.91
CA GLY A 83 3.50 -11.63 -16.25
C GLY A 83 2.66 -12.67 -17.01
N MET A 84 2.18 -13.73 -16.35
CA MET A 84 1.35 -14.76 -16.96
C MET A 84 0.11 -15.02 -16.12
N CYS A 85 -1.05 -15.18 -16.76
CA CYS A 85 -2.27 -15.60 -16.07
C CYS A 85 -2.20 -17.09 -15.78
N MET A 86 -2.36 -17.44 -14.51
CA MET A 86 -2.35 -18.81 -14.03
C MET A 86 -3.70 -19.17 -13.45
N SER A 87 -4.24 -20.31 -13.88
CA SER A 87 -5.45 -20.89 -13.28
C SER A 87 -5.20 -21.27 -11.81
N ILE A 88 -6.00 -20.67 -10.93
CA ILE A 88 -5.95 -20.87 -9.49
C ILE A 88 -6.74 -22.09 -9.06
N THR A 89 -7.80 -22.45 -9.79
CA THR A 89 -8.68 -23.60 -9.50
C THR A 89 -7.97 -24.94 -9.66
N SER A 90 -6.88 -24.97 -10.43
CA SER A 90 -5.97 -26.12 -10.58
C SER A 90 -4.93 -26.25 -9.47
N ILE A 91 -4.83 -25.27 -8.56
CA ILE A 91 -3.89 -25.30 -7.44
C ILE A 91 -4.49 -26.14 -6.31
N LEU A 92 -3.73 -27.16 -5.90
CA LEU A 92 -4.00 -27.90 -4.67
C LEU A 92 -3.69 -26.98 -3.48
N CYS A 93 -4.66 -26.78 -2.61
CA CYS A 93 -4.50 -25.92 -1.44
C CYS A 93 -4.64 -26.72 -0.14
N PHE A 94 -3.89 -26.29 0.87
CA PHE A 94 -4.03 -26.74 2.25
C PHE A 94 -4.49 -25.59 3.16
N SER A 95 -4.28 -24.36 2.72
CA SER A 95 -4.66 -23.12 3.39
C SER A 95 -5.19 -22.09 2.38
N PRO A 96 -6.05 -21.15 2.79
CA PRO A 96 -6.47 -20.02 1.93
C PRO A 96 -5.30 -19.22 1.35
N PHE A 97 -4.16 -19.17 2.04
CA PHE A 97 -2.95 -18.50 1.54
C PHE A 97 -2.35 -19.14 0.28
N ASP A 98 -2.65 -20.42 0.00
CA ASP A 98 -2.18 -21.11 -1.20
C ASP A 98 -2.99 -20.67 -2.44
N CYS A 99 -4.14 -20.04 -2.21
CA CYS A 99 -5.13 -19.69 -3.22
C CYS A 99 -5.13 -18.22 -3.61
N GLY A 100 -4.15 -17.42 -3.17
CA GLY A 100 -4.17 -15.98 -3.42
C GLY A 100 -4.68 -15.15 -2.25
N PRO A 101 -5.08 -13.90 -2.54
CA PRO A 101 -5.70 -13.01 -1.57
C PRO A 101 -6.83 -13.69 -0.79
N PRO A 102 -6.76 -13.73 0.55
CA PRO A 102 -7.85 -14.29 1.37
C PRO A 102 -9.18 -13.55 1.17
N SER A 103 -9.13 -12.30 0.72
CA SER A 103 -10.28 -11.48 0.35
C SER A 103 -10.98 -11.96 -0.92
N LEU A 104 -10.29 -12.64 -1.84
CA LEU A 104 -10.84 -13.06 -3.13
C LEU A 104 -11.01 -14.57 -3.24
N TYR A 105 -10.19 -15.34 -2.53
CA TYR A 105 -10.14 -16.79 -2.68
C TYR A 105 -10.17 -17.52 -1.34
N GLU A 106 -10.70 -18.74 -1.38
CA GLU A 106 -10.73 -19.66 -0.27
C GLU A 106 -10.26 -21.05 -0.69
N CYS A 107 -9.76 -21.81 0.27
CA CYS A 107 -9.43 -23.22 0.07
C CYS A 107 -10.60 -24.10 0.51
N LYS A 108 -11.34 -24.68 -0.44
CA LYS A 108 -12.45 -25.60 -0.16
C LYS A 108 -12.18 -26.95 -0.81
N GLN A 109 -12.21 -28.01 0.00
CA GLN A 109 -11.96 -29.39 -0.45
C GLN A 109 -10.63 -29.53 -1.22
N GLN A 110 -9.56 -28.92 -0.69
CA GLN A 110 -8.22 -28.87 -1.29
C GLN A 110 -8.14 -28.19 -2.66
N LYS A 111 -9.17 -27.43 -3.05
CA LYS A 111 -9.17 -26.64 -4.28
C LYS A 111 -9.42 -25.17 -3.96
N CYS A 112 -8.72 -24.31 -4.69
CA CYS A 112 -8.98 -22.89 -4.63
C CYS A 112 -10.29 -22.55 -5.32
N GLN A 113 -11.13 -21.81 -4.63
CA GLN A 113 -12.42 -21.32 -5.12
C GLN A 113 -12.52 -19.83 -4.85
N ARG A 114 -13.17 -19.08 -5.75
CA ARG A 114 -13.43 -17.67 -5.54
C ARG A 114 -14.48 -17.51 -4.46
N ARG A 115 -14.24 -16.57 -3.54
CA ARG A 115 -15.23 -16.11 -2.57
C ARG A 115 -16.28 -15.26 -3.28
N PHE A 116 -17.54 -15.68 -3.20
CA PHE A 116 -18.67 -14.92 -3.74
C PHE A 116 -19.34 -14.04 -2.67
N ASP A 117 -19.03 -14.27 -1.40
CA ASP A 117 -19.40 -13.47 -0.24
C ASP A 117 -18.67 -12.12 -0.18
N THR A 118 -17.49 -12.03 -0.80
CA THR A 118 -16.71 -10.78 -0.94
C THR A 118 -16.91 -10.08 -2.28
N LEU A 119 -17.77 -10.61 -3.17
CA LEU A 119 -18.28 -9.88 -4.33
C LEU A 119 -19.36 -8.88 -3.90
N GLY A 120 -19.03 -8.02 -2.94
CA GLY A 120 -19.55 -6.66 -2.98
C GLY A 120 -18.97 -5.99 -4.24
N PRO A 121 -19.77 -5.22 -4.99
CA PRO A 121 -19.35 -4.72 -6.29
C PRO A 121 -18.14 -3.80 -6.15
N VAL A 122 -17.00 -4.23 -6.68
CA VAL A 122 -15.93 -3.31 -7.10
C VAL A 122 -16.41 -2.65 -8.38
N LEU A 123 -17.05 -1.50 -8.25
CA LEU A 123 -16.95 -0.34 -9.15
C LEU A 123 -17.82 0.79 -8.59
N THR A 124 -17.15 1.94 -8.39
CA THR A 124 -17.73 3.30 -8.33
C THR A 124 -18.83 3.55 -7.31
N HIS A 125 -18.43 3.93 -6.11
CA HIS A 125 -18.48 5.31 -5.60
C HIS A 125 -17.82 5.27 -4.21
N PRO A 126 -17.17 6.33 -3.71
CA PRO A 126 -17.12 6.45 -2.26
C PRO A 126 -18.59 6.39 -1.84
N SER A 127 -19.02 5.29 -1.22
CA SER A 127 -20.23 5.34 -0.41
C SER A 127 -20.05 6.58 0.43
N PRO A 128 -20.94 7.59 0.31
CA PRO A 128 -20.71 8.82 1.03
C PRO A 128 -20.62 8.40 2.48
N LYS A 129 -19.45 8.62 3.08
CA LYS A 129 -19.26 8.41 4.51
C LYS A 129 -20.18 9.46 5.13
N CYS A 130 -21.41 9.05 5.40
CA CYS A 130 -22.35 9.88 6.11
C CYS A 130 -21.78 10.12 7.51
N ASP A 131 -22.02 11.31 8.05
CA ASP A 131 -21.49 11.66 9.36
C ASP A 131 -22.08 10.71 10.43
N PRO A 132 -21.39 10.49 11.56
CA PRO A 132 -21.88 9.63 12.63
C PRO A 132 -23.33 10.00 13.04
N GLY A 133 -24.29 9.10 12.79
CA GLY A 133 -25.73 9.32 13.03
C GLY A 133 -26.61 9.36 11.77
N GLU A 134 -26.01 9.29 10.58
CA GLU A 134 -26.72 9.24 9.30
C GLU A 134 -26.58 7.87 8.64
N ILE A 135 -27.62 7.47 7.89
CA ILE A 135 -27.64 6.22 7.11
C ILE A 135 -27.80 6.55 5.62
N LEU A 136 -27.21 5.72 4.76
CA LEU A 136 -27.31 5.87 3.31
C LEU A 136 -28.65 5.31 2.83
N SER A 137 -29.53 6.17 2.31
CA SER A 137 -30.79 5.77 1.68
C SER A 137 -30.79 6.19 0.22
N GLY A 138 -30.55 5.22 -0.67
CA GLY A 138 -30.23 5.51 -2.08
C GLY A 138 -28.88 6.23 -2.20
N ASP A 139 -28.85 7.37 -2.90
CA ASP A 139 -27.63 8.18 -3.12
C ASP A 139 -27.50 9.36 -2.13
N LYS A 140 -28.28 9.38 -1.04
CA LYS A 140 -28.29 10.48 -0.07
C LYS A 140 -28.10 9.97 1.36
N CYS A 141 -27.28 10.68 2.12
CA CYS A 141 -27.23 10.54 3.58
C CYS A 141 -28.48 11.17 4.18
N VAL A 142 -29.22 10.37 4.94
CA VAL A 142 -30.37 10.83 5.71
C VAL A 142 -30.07 10.63 7.18
N THR A 143 -30.38 11.65 7.99
CA THR A 143 -30.35 11.52 9.45
C THR A 143 -31.27 10.38 9.84
N ASN A 144 -30.72 9.43 10.60
CA ASN A 144 -31.54 8.36 11.13
C ASN A 144 -32.41 8.96 12.24
N ASP A 145 -33.54 9.55 11.87
CA ASP A 145 -34.61 9.89 12.81
C ASP A 145 -35.20 8.61 13.46
N GLY A 146 -34.70 7.42 13.10
CA GLY A 146 -34.86 6.18 13.84
C GLY A 146 -33.89 6.10 15.02
N GLU A 147 -34.31 6.64 16.17
CA GLU A 147 -33.78 6.42 17.51
C GLU A 147 -33.80 4.94 17.96
N ALA A 148 -33.37 4.00 17.14
CA ALA A 148 -33.45 2.59 17.48
C ALA A 148 -32.35 2.22 18.48
N CYS A 149 -31.11 2.67 18.28
CA CYS A 149 -29.95 2.19 19.06
C CYS A 149 -29.26 3.24 19.93
N THR A 150 -29.61 4.53 19.80
CA THR A 150 -28.93 5.65 20.47
C THR A 150 -29.11 5.63 22.01
N ARG A 151 -30.12 4.90 22.51
CA ARG A 151 -30.43 4.79 23.95
C ARG A 151 -30.42 3.35 24.47
N ILE A 152 -30.01 2.38 23.66
CA ILE A 152 -30.03 0.96 24.02
C ILE A 152 -28.64 0.51 24.43
N VAL A 153 -28.46 0.22 25.73
CA VAL A 153 -27.24 -0.40 26.26
C VAL A 153 -27.46 -1.91 26.30
N CYS A 154 -26.75 -2.64 25.43
CA CYS A 154 -26.86 -4.10 25.36
C CYS A 154 -25.95 -4.79 26.39
N PRO A 155 -26.40 -5.93 26.95
CA PRO A 155 -25.56 -6.73 27.83
C PRO A 155 -24.31 -7.24 27.11
N SER A 156 -23.23 -7.51 27.86
CA SER A 156 -21.96 -7.99 27.32
C SER A 156 -22.16 -9.18 26.38
N GLY A 157 -21.64 -9.08 25.16
CA GLY A 157 -21.82 -10.09 24.10
C GLY A 157 -22.94 -9.79 23.10
N ASN A 158 -23.73 -8.73 23.33
CA ASN A 158 -24.79 -8.29 22.43
C ASN A 158 -24.51 -6.89 21.86
N SER A 159 -24.94 -6.65 20.63
CA SER A 159 -24.85 -5.35 19.94
C SER A 159 -26.25 -4.89 19.51
N CYS A 160 -26.48 -3.58 19.47
CA CYS A 160 -27.77 -3.05 19.03
C CYS A 160 -27.86 -3.03 17.51
N PHE A 161 -28.87 -3.69 16.96
CA PHE A 161 -29.18 -3.70 15.53
C PHE A 161 -30.70 -3.46 15.37
N ASN A 162 -31.08 -2.43 14.61
CA ASN A 162 -32.48 -2.02 14.43
C ASN A 162 -33.29 -1.88 15.74
N GLY A 163 -32.64 -1.41 16.82
CA GLY A 163 -33.29 -1.18 18.11
C GLY A 163 -33.53 -2.42 18.96
N LEU A 164 -32.84 -3.52 18.64
CA LEU A 164 -32.86 -4.75 19.41
C LEU A 164 -31.43 -5.15 19.79
N CYS A 165 -31.24 -5.60 21.03
CA CYS A 165 -29.99 -6.21 21.45
C CYS A 165 -29.90 -7.64 20.93
N ILE A 166 -29.13 -7.84 19.87
CA ILE A 166 -28.87 -9.15 19.30
C ILE A 166 -27.50 -9.65 19.74
N HIS A 167 -27.38 -10.96 19.91
CA HIS A 167 -26.10 -11.57 20.25
C HIS A 167 -25.14 -11.41 19.07
N SER A 168 -23.94 -10.85 19.32
CA SER A 168 -23.01 -10.44 18.26
C SER A 168 -22.54 -11.62 17.40
N SER A 169 -22.48 -12.81 17.98
CA SER A 169 -22.19 -14.07 17.27
C SER A 169 -23.47 -14.79 16.85
N GLY A 170 -23.53 -15.23 15.59
CA GLY A 170 -24.64 -15.98 15.01
C GLY A 170 -25.72 -15.15 14.31
N THR A 171 -25.59 -13.82 14.33
CA THR A 171 -26.46 -12.87 13.61
C THR A 171 -26.43 -13.16 12.10
N ASN A 172 -27.58 -13.12 11.43
CA ASN A 172 -27.63 -13.33 9.99
C ASN A 172 -27.09 -12.10 9.24
N CYS A 173 -26.02 -12.30 8.48
CA CYS A 173 -25.38 -11.29 7.64
C CYS A 173 -25.44 -11.66 6.15
N GLY A 174 -26.17 -12.71 5.77
CA GLY A 174 -26.22 -13.19 4.38
C GLY A 174 -26.81 -12.21 3.37
N ASN A 175 -27.55 -11.20 3.84
CA ASN A 175 -28.15 -10.16 2.99
C ASN A 175 -27.49 -8.79 3.14
N SER A 176 -26.94 -8.47 4.31
CA SER A 176 -26.32 -7.17 4.61
C SER A 176 -24.80 -7.17 4.45
N GLY A 177 -24.14 -8.33 4.57
CA GLY A 177 -22.68 -8.44 4.69
C GLY A 177 -22.11 -7.85 5.98
N GLU A 178 -22.91 -7.13 6.75
CA GLU A 178 -22.49 -6.38 7.93
C GLU A 178 -22.59 -7.23 9.20
N CYS A 179 -21.50 -7.24 9.96
CA CYS A 179 -21.43 -7.81 11.29
C CYS A 179 -20.95 -6.75 12.30
N PRO A 180 -21.35 -6.85 13.58
CA PRO A 180 -20.84 -5.99 14.63
C PRO A 180 -19.32 -6.06 14.75
N ASP A 181 -18.71 -5.04 15.36
CA ASP A 181 -17.26 -4.96 15.55
C ASP A 181 -16.64 -6.28 16.07
N LEU A 182 -15.46 -6.62 15.54
CA LEU A 182 -14.72 -7.86 15.83
C LEU A 182 -15.43 -9.15 15.35
N HIS A 183 -16.38 -9.06 14.41
CA HIS A 183 -17.03 -10.21 13.78
C HIS A 183 -17.00 -10.10 12.25
N LEU A 184 -16.93 -11.25 11.58
CA LEU A 184 -16.89 -11.40 10.13
C LEU A 184 -18.15 -12.14 9.65
N CYS A 185 -18.65 -11.83 8.46
CA CYS A 185 -19.74 -12.60 7.87
C CYS A 185 -19.22 -13.90 7.24
N ARG A 186 -19.66 -15.06 7.75
CA ARG A 186 -19.30 -16.39 7.24
C ARG A 186 -20.55 -17.24 7.07
N ASP A 187 -20.77 -17.76 5.87
CA ASP A 187 -21.95 -18.57 5.52
C ASP A 187 -23.28 -17.90 5.92
N GLY A 188 -23.35 -16.58 5.72
CA GLY A 188 -24.50 -15.77 6.09
C GLY A 188 -24.69 -15.58 7.60
N ARG A 189 -23.67 -15.87 8.42
CA ARG A 189 -23.70 -15.65 9.89
C ARG A 189 -22.46 -14.91 10.39
N CYS A 190 -22.65 -14.02 11.35
CA CYS A 190 -21.55 -13.34 12.02
C CYS A 190 -20.80 -14.30 12.94
N VAL A 191 -19.51 -14.46 12.70
CA VAL A 191 -18.59 -15.26 13.52
C VAL A 191 -17.51 -14.34 14.08
N SER A 192 -16.96 -14.66 15.25
CA SER A 192 -15.89 -13.84 15.83
C SER A 192 -14.68 -13.80 14.91
N ASP A 193 -14.13 -12.61 14.72
CA ASP A 193 -12.89 -12.43 13.98
C ASP A 193 -11.72 -12.96 14.81
N VAL A 194 -11.31 -14.18 14.52
CA VAL A 194 -10.12 -14.83 15.11
C VAL A 194 -8.82 -14.06 14.84
N CYS A 195 -8.79 -13.21 13.83
CA CYS A 195 -7.68 -12.33 13.50
C CYS A 195 -7.77 -10.96 14.21
N ALA A 196 -8.97 -10.52 14.58
CA ALA A 196 -9.24 -9.33 15.37
C ALA A 196 -9.84 -9.68 16.75
N ALA A 197 -9.09 -10.39 17.59
CA ALA A 197 -9.50 -10.60 18.98
C ALA A 197 -8.99 -9.45 19.88
N ASN A 198 -9.89 -8.73 20.55
CA ASN A 198 -9.57 -7.69 21.56
C ASN A 198 -8.64 -6.57 21.04
N GLY A 199 -8.78 -6.16 19.78
CA GLY A 199 -7.93 -5.12 19.19
C GLY A 199 -6.45 -5.51 19.06
N ARG A 200 -6.12 -6.80 19.14
CA ARG A 200 -4.75 -7.32 18.92
C ARG A 200 -4.75 -8.31 17.77
N VAL A 201 -3.95 -8.01 16.75
CA VAL A 201 -3.55 -8.95 15.71
C VAL A 201 -2.86 -10.13 16.39
N LYS A 202 -3.41 -11.34 16.26
CA LYS A 202 -2.84 -12.54 16.88
C LYS A 202 -1.50 -12.95 16.25
N CYS A 203 -1.28 -12.56 15.00
CA CYS A 203 -0.07 -12.88 14.28
C CYS A 203 1.10 -11.97 14.69
N PRO A 204 2.34 -12.48 14.61
CA PRO A 204 3.52 -11.64 14.78
C PRO A 204 3.49 -10.46 13.79
N PRO A 205 4.26 -9.38 14.05
CA PRO A 205 4.50 -8.36 13.05
C PRO A 205 4.92 -8.99 11.72
N GLU A 206 4.54 -8.36 10.61
CA GLU A 206 4.86 -8.84 9.25
C GLU A 206 4.18 -10.15 8.81
N HIS A 207 3.13 -10.58 9.53
CA HIS A 207 2.34 -11.75 9.14
C HIS A 207 0.90 -11.38 8.81
N ALA A 208 0.40 -11.94 7.72
CA ALA A 208 -1.01 -11.99 7.38
C ALA A 208 -1.71 -13.01 8.28
N CYS A 209 -2.96 -12.71 8.66
CA CYS A 209 -3.83 -13.64 9.37
C CYS A 209 -4.95 -14.09 8.44
N SER A 210 -5.22 -15.40 8.40
CA SER A 210 -6.40 -15.91 7.71
C SER A 210 -7.45 -16.34 8.73
N PRO A 211 -8.61 -15.66 8.81
CA PRO A 211 -9.68 -16.08 9.71
C PRO A 211 -10.36 -17.38 9.24
N THR A 212 -10.07 -17.82 8.01
CA THR A 212 -10.72 -18.94 7.35
C THR A 212 -9.79 -20.11 7.04
N SER A 213 -8.56 -20.06 7.55
CA SER A 213 -7.64 -21.20 7.50
C SER A 213 -8.11 -22.35 8.38
N THR A 214 -7.52 -23.53 8.19
CA THR A 214 -7.70 -24.67 9.10
C THR A 214 -6.31 -25.13 9.57
N PRO A 215 -5.95 -24.93 10.86
CA PRO A 215 -6.75 -24.36 11.94
C PRO A 215 -7.07 -22.87 11.75
N GLU A 216 -8.17 -22.40 12.32
CA GLU A 216 -8.63 -21.00 12.22
C GLU A 216 -7.58 -20.02 12.78
N GLY A 217 -7.34 -18.91 12.08
CA GLY A 217 -6.37 -17.88 12.51
C GLY A 217 -4.91 -18.24 12.23
N GLU A 218 -4.64 -18.95 11.13
CA GLU A 218 -3.28 -19.26 10.66
C GLU A 218 -2.56 -17.95 10.30
N CYS A 219 -1.30 -17.86 10.71
CA CYS A 219 -0.43 -16.73 10.43
C CYS A 219 0.61 -17.13 9.40
N ARG A 220 0.75 -16.34 8.32
CA ARG A 220 1.84 -16.49 7.35
C ARG A 220 2.53 -15.18 7.10
N HIS A 221 3.84 -15.24 6.93
CA HIS A 221 4.66 -14.06 6.65
C HIS A 221 4.23 -13.43 5.32
N PHE A 222 4.14 -12.09 5.23
CA PHE A 222 3.70 -11.41 4.00
C PHE A 222 4.62 -11.71 2.80
N GLN A 223 5.94 -11.79 3.01
CA GLN A 223 6.89 -12.12 1.94
C GLN A 223 6.50 -13.42 1.21
N GLY A 224 6.28 -13.32 -0.10
CA GLY A 224 5.98 -14.46 -0.97
C GLY A 224 4.51 -14.89 -1.01
N LEU A 225 3.63 -14.24 -0.24
CA LEU A 225 2.19 -14.47 -0.39
C LEU A 225 1.73 -14.03 -1.77
N LEU A 226 0.78 -14.78 -2.33
CA LEU A 226 0.14 -14.45 -3.59
C LEU A 226 -0.76 -13.22 -3.40
N CYS A 227 -0.67 -12.27 -4.33
CA CYS A 227 -1.44 -11.02 -4.29
C CYS A 227 -2.01 -10.71 -5.67
N SER A 228 -3.12 -9.96 -5.70
CA SER A 228 -3.69 -9.44 -6.94
C SER A 228 -3.37 -7.96 -7.10
N HIS A 229 -3.21 -7.50 -8.34
CA HIS A 229 -3.08 -6.06 -8.60
C HIS A 229 -4.35 -5.29 -8.18
N THR A 230 -5.52 -5.92 -8.25
CA THR A 230 -6.82 -5.32 -7.87
C THR A 230 -7.03 -5.19 -6.35
N ALA A 231 -6.32 -5.99 -5.55
CA ALA A 231 -6.41 -6.00 -4.09
C ALA A 231 -5.05 -5.71 -3.40
N ALA A 232 -4.06 -5.21 -4.16
CA ALA A 232 -2.65 -5.16 -3.75
C ALA A 232 -2.36 -4.43 -2.44
N ILE A 233 -3.15 -3.40 -2.08
CA ILE A 233 -2.97 -2.62 -0.84
C ILE A 233 -3.45 -3.41 0.38
N GLU A 234 -4.53 -4.18 0.22
CA GLU A 234 -5.07 -5.05 1.27
C GLU A 234 -4.22 -6.31 1.42
N ASP A 235 -3.73 -6.86 0.30
CA ASP A 235 -2.95 -8.09 0.25
C ASP A 235 -1.54 -7.93 0.82
N CYS A 236 -0.90 -6.79 0.50
CA CYS A 236 0.47 -6.50 0.88
C CYS A 236 0.53 -5.11 1.54
N PRO A 237 0.32 -5.02 2.87
CA PRO A 237 0.45 -3.76 3.58
C PRO A 237 1.93 -3.31 3.66
N PRO A 238 2.23 -2.00 3.62
CA PRO A 238 3.60 -1.51 3.78
C PRO A 238 4.28 -2.07 5.04
N PRO A 239 5.54 -2.55 4.96
CA PRO A 239 6.52 -2.33 3.88
C PRO A 239 6.43 -3.30 2.69
N TYR A 240 5.40 -4.14 2.59
CA TYR A 240 5.22 -5.08 1.49
C TYR A 240 4.47 -4.43 0.33
N TYR A 241 4.78 -4.86 -0.89
CA TYR A 241 4.09 -4.44 -2.10
C TYR A 241 3.89 -5.64 -3.01
N CYS A 242 2.74 -5.69 -3.68
CA CYS A 242 2.50 -6.67 -4.74
C CYS A 242 3.38 -6.34 -5.95
N ILE A 243 4.26 -7.27 -6.33
CA ILE A 243 5.13 -7.20 -7.50
C ILE A 243 5.09 -8.57 -8.20
N GLY A 244 4.65 -8.62 -9.44
CA GLY A 244 4.60 -9.87 -10.21
C GLY A 244 3.68 -10.94 -9.61
N GLY A 245 2.63 -10.52 -8.90
CA GLY A 245 1.67 -11.42 -8.25
C GLY A 245 2.11 -11.98 -6.90
N ILE A 246 3.21 -11.48 -6.34
CA ILE A 246 3.67 -11.85 -4.99
C ILE A 246 3.99 -10.63 -4.13
N CYS A 247 3.68 -10.72 -2.84
CA CYS A 247 4.07 -9.72 -1.86
C CYS A 247 5.59 -9.75 -1.67
N THR A 248 6.23 -8.61 -1.88
CA THR A 248 7.67 -8.42 -1.72
C THR A 248 7.93 -7.27 -0.76
N LYS A 249 8.83 -7.45 0.20
CA LYS A 249 9.23 -6.43 1.17
C LYS A 249 10.15 -5.40 0.53
N ASP A 250 9.83 -4.12 0.74
CA ASP A 250 10.79 -3.04 0.54
C ASP A 250 11.65 -2.86 1.81
N GLU A 251 12.84 -3.45 1.80
CA GLU A 251 13.80 -3.35 2.89
C GLU A 251 14.28 -1.90 3.16
N CYS A 252 14.08 -1.00 2.20
CA CYS A 252 14.42 0.42 2.33
C CYS A 252 13.25 1.31 2.75
N TYR A 253 12.07 0.72 3.00
CA TYR A 253 10.89 1.45 3.43
C TYR A 253 11.17 2.25 4.71
N ARG A 254 10.98 3.57 4.64
CA ARG A 254 11.24 4.54 5.72
C ARG A 254 12.67 4.53 6.30
N LYS A 255 13.64 3.84 5.67
CA LYS A 255 15.05 3.94 6.06
C LYS A 255 15.63 5.23 5.53
N ALA A 256 16.29 5.99 6.41
CA ALA A 256 17.02 7.20 6.07
C ALA A 256 18.52 7.00 6.29
N CYS A 257 19.31 7.29 5.27
CA CYS A 257 20.77 7.18 5.29
C CYS A 257 21.44 8.55 5.45
N GLN A 258 22.74 8.59 5.72
CA GLN A 258 23.47 9.85 5.83
C GLN A 258 23.73 10.47 4.44
N ILE A 259 24.12 11.74 4.44
CA ILE A 259 24.64 12.40 3.23
C ILE A 259 25.85 11.60 2.73
N GLY A 260 25.89 11.36 1.43
CA GLY A 260 26.85 10.50 0.74
C GLY A 260 26.49 9.01 0.76
N GLU A 261 25.35 8.63 1.33
CA GLU A 261 24.88 7.24 1.39
C GLU A 261 23.55 7.03 0.64
N ARG A 262 23.29 5.77 0.32
CA ARG A 262 21.98 5.29 -0.16
C ARG A 262 21.62 3.96 0.49
N CYS A 263 20.33 3.67 0.56
CA CYS A 263 19.87 2.35 0.98
C CYS A 263 20.03 1.36 -0.20
N ASP A 264 20.59 0.19 0.08
CA ASP A 264 20.61 -0.97 -0.83
C ASP A 264 20.28 -2.21 0.02
N SER A 265 19.19 -2.89 -0.31
CA SER A 265 18.73 -4.09 0.38
C SER A 265 18.64 -3.93 1.91
N GLY A 266 18.18 -2.76 2.36
CA GLY A 266 18.02 -2.44 3.78
C GLY A 266 19.27 -1.94 4.50
N ILE A 267 20.41 -1.79 3.81
CA ILE A 267 21.66 -1.33 4.39
C ILE A 267 22.04 0.02 3.78
N CYS A 268 22.43 0.99 4.62
CA CYS A 268 22.97 2.25 4.14
C CYS A 268 24.43 2.04 3.70
N LEU A 269 24.69 2.25 2.42
CA LEU A 269 26.01 2.12 1.80
C LEU A 269 26.55 3.49 1.42
N ARG A 270 27.84 3.71 1.70
CA ARG A 270 28.56 4.91 1.28
C ARG A 270 28.81 4.88 -0.23
N ILE A 271 28.26 5.86 -0.93
CA ILE A 271 28.40 6.05 -2.38
C ILE A 271 29.37 7.19 -2.70
N GLU A 272 29.38 8.25 -1.89
CA GLU A 272 30.36 9.33 -2.00
C GLU A 272 31.78 8.77 -2.03
N GLY A 273 32.54 9.11 -3.06
CA GLY A 273 33.92 8.65 -3.23
C GLY A 273 34.09 7.31 -3.96
N THR A 274 32.99 6.63 -4.32
CA THR A 274 33.08 5.38 -5.10
C THR A 274 33.40 5.65 -6.57
N PRO A 275 34.18 4.78 -7.25
CA PRO A 275 34.47 4.94 -8.67
C PRO A 275 33.21 4.82 -9.52
N CYS A 276 33.12 5.63 -10.57
CA CYS A 276 32.02 5.57 -11.52
C CYS A 276 32.42 5.89 -12.96
N ARG A 277 31.57 5.45 -13.89
CA ARG A 277 31.56 5.82 -15.31
C ARG A 277 30.24 6.46 -15.71
N ASP A 278 29.14 6.01 -15.09
CA ASP A 278 27.78 6.48 -15.35
C ASP A 278 27.04 6.67 -14.03
N ALA A 279 26.81 7.94 -13.68
CA ALA A 279 26.14 8.32 -12.43
C ALA A 279 24.76 7.68 -12.29
N ALA A 280 24.01 7.60 -13.40
CA ALA A 280 22.63 7.12 -13.40
C ALA A 280 22.51 5.62 -13.14
N LYS A 281 23.60 4.86 -13.33
CA LYS A 281 23.65 3.41 -13.09
C LYS A 281 24.39 3.05 -11.81
N GLU A 282 25.45 3.77 -11.49
CA GLU A 282 26.42 3.36 -10.47
C GLU A 282 26.30 4.18 -9.18
N CYS A 283 25.99 5.47 -9.28
CA CYS A 283 25.86 6.34 -8.10
C CYS A 283 24.41 6.42 -7.59
N GLY A 284 23.46 6.59 -8.52
CA GLY A 284 22.04 6.79 -8.22
C GLY A 284 21.63 8.26 -8.18
N GLU A 285 20.39 8.54 -7.79
CA GLU A 285 19.82 9.88 -7.86
C GLU A 285 20.46 10.88 -6.88
N GLN A 286 20.56 12.13 -7.33
CA GLN A 286 21.22 13.22 -6.60
C GLN A 286 22.71 12.94 -6.33
N PHE A 287 23.34 12.10 -7.15
CA PHE A 287 24.78 11.98 -7.28
C PHE A 287 25.20 12.32 -8.71
N THR A 288 26.42 12.84 -8.85
CA THR A 288 27.09 13.00 -10.14
C THR A 288 28.36 12.18 -10.20
N CYS A 289 28.74 11.76 -11.39
CA CYS A 289 30.03 11.12 -11.63
C CYS A 289 31.03 12.20 -12.08
N ASP A 290 31.77 12.76 -11.13
CA ASP A 290 32.77 13.79 -11.39
C ASP A 290 34.18 13.18 -11.32
N ASN A 291 34.96 13.37 -12.39
CA ASN A 291 36.30 12.78 -12.53
C ASN A 291 36.36 11.27 -12.22
N GLY A 292 35.31 10.53 -12.60
CA GLY A 292 35.20 9.09 -12.36
C GLY A 292 34.90 8.71 -10.92
N ILE A 293 34.38 9.65 -10.11
CA ILE A 293 34.03 9.44 -8.70
C ILE A 293 32.62 9.96 -8.43
N CYS A 294 31.82 9.19 -7.70
CA CYS A 294 30.50 9.61 -7.27
C CYS A 294 30.59 10.75 -6.24
N ARG A 295 29.91 11.87 -6.53
CA ARG A 295 29.77 13.06 -5.69
C ARG A 295 28.31 13.34 -5.40
N ASP A 296 27.97 13.48 -4.13
CA ASP A 296 26.64 13.82 -3.65
C ASP A 296 26.33 15.28 -3.97
N GLN A 297 25.14 15.52 -4.50
CA GLN A 297 24.67 16.85 -4.85
C GLN A 297 23.81 17.49 -3.75
N ILE A 298 23.57 16.76 -2.65
CA ILE A 298 22.83 17.29 -1.50
C ILE A 298 23.78 18.10 -0.64
N ASP A 299 23.69 19.42 -0.75
CA ASP A 299 24.44 20.33 0.10
C ASP A 299 23.61 20.72 1.34
N VAL A 300 24.22 20.63 2.53
CA VAL A 300 23.58 20.95 3.82
C VAL A 300 23.14 22.42 3.88
N GLN A 301 23.74 23.28 3.05
CA GLN A 301 23.50 24.73 3.05
C GLN A 301 22.29 25.19 2.23
N SER A 302 21.59 24.29 1.52
CA SER A 302 20.38 24.66 0.76
C SER A 302 19.08 24.45 1.56
N THR A 303 19.04 24.93 2.80
CA THR A 303 17.77 25.28 3.45
C THR A 303 17.29 26.60 2.86
N THR A 304 16.83 26.56 1.62
CA THR A 304 15.89 27.58 1.17
C THR A 304 14.63 27.34 2.00
N ILE A 305 14.44 28.19 3.00
CA ILE A 305 13.13 28.42 3.62
C ILE A 305 12.19 28.68 2.45
N PHE A 306 11.37 27.69 2.08
CA PHE A 306 10.19 27.97 1.29
C PHE A 306 9.33 28.87 2.19
N PRO A 307 9.07 30.14 1.84
CA PRO A 307 8.04 30.88 2.53
C PRO A 307 6.76 30.09 2.29
N PHE A 308 6.21 29.53 3.38
CA PHE A 308 4.82 29.11 3.41
C PHE A 308 4.01 30.31 2.93
N ASN A 309 3.50 30.21 1.70
CA ASN A 309 2.59 31.18 1.14
C ASN A 309 1.27 30.99 1.90
N ASN A 310 1.14 31.66 3.03
CA ASN A 310 -0.09 31.76 3.81
C ASN A 310 -1.10 32.60 3.01
N ASN A 311 -1.64 32.02 1.95
CA ASN A 311 -2.90 32.45 1.36
C ASN A 311 -3.98 31.52 1.88
N ASN A 312 -4.35 31.71 3.15
CA ASN A 312 -5.68 31.36 3.64
C ASN A 312 -6.33 32.67 4.11
N PRO A 313 -7.51 33.05 3.58
CA PRO A 313 -8.13 34.31 3.92
C PRO A 313 -8.57 34.34 5.38
N SER A 314 -8.25 35.49 5.97
CA SER A 314 -8.58 35.98 7.31
C SER A 314 -9.88 35.45 7.94
N ILE A 315 -9.74 34.80 9.10
CA ILE A 315 -10.72 34.88 10.18
C ILE A 315 -10.05 35.65 11.33
N LYS A 316 -10.51 36.88 11.55
CA LYS A 316 -10.05 37.77 12.62
C LYS A 316 -10.42 37.18 13.99
N SER A 317 -9.42 36.95 14.83
CA SER A 317 -9.61 36.81 16.28
C SER A 317 -9.63 38.21 16.92
N SER A 318 -10.78 38.57 17.47
CA SER A 318 -10.97 39.75 18.30
C SER A 318 -10.35 39.52 19.68
N GLN A 319 -9.34 40.31 20.04
CA GLN A 319 -8.86 40.48 21.41
C GLN A 319 -9.63 41.60 22.11
N SER A 320 -10.10 41.32 23.32
CA SER A 320 -10.27 42.27 24.43
C SER A 320 -10.71 41.43 25.64
N GLY A 321 -10.19 41.51 26.85
CA GLY A 321 -9.21 42.36 27.52
C GLY A 321 -9.30 41.93 28.99
N GLY A 322 -8.18 41.89 29.71
CA GLY A 322 -8.18 41.48 31.12
C GLY A 322 -8.87 42.51 32.03
N ILE A 323 -9.18 42.08 33.25
CA ILE A 323 -9.05 42.83 34.51
C ILE A 323 -9.13 41.82 35.66
N TRP A 324 -8.21 41.97 36.62
CA TRP A 324 -8.23 41.34 37.94
C TRP A 324 -9.35 41.90 38.81
N SER A 325 -10.05 41.02 39.53
CA SER A 325 -10.43 41.13 40.95
C SER A 325 -10.96 39.78 41.42
#